data_AF-A0A2T6JB97-F1
#
_entry.id   AF-A0A2T6JB97-F1
#
_cell.length_a   1.000
_cell.length_b   1.000
_cell.length_c   1.000
_cell.angle_alpha   90.00
_cell.angle_beta   90.00
_cell.angle_gamma   90.00
#
_symmetry.space_group_name_H-M   'P 1'
#
loop_
_entity.id
_entity.type
_entity.pdbx_description
1 polymer ?
#
loop_
_entity_poly.entity_id
_entity_poly.type
_entity_poly.pdbx_seq_one_letter_code
_entity_poly.pdbx_strand_id
1 'polypeptide(L)' 'MSLHEVTAPPQVVDGATAQATFTALRLRAAAAGITLRNPPPEPTTCCGRGCNGCVWEGFLSAAEYWRQEALLQLQD' A
#
# COMPACT_ATOMS: atom_id res chain seq x y z
N MET A 1 -24.15 -11.83 -13.73
CA MET A 1 -23.67 -11.28 -12.44
C MET A 1 -22.29 -11.86 -12.17
N SER A 2 -21.25 -11.19 -12.66
CA SER A 2 -19.87 -11.61 -12.39
C SER A 2 -19.55 -11.26 -10.94
N LEU A 3 -19.36 -12.29 -10.14
CA LEU A 3 -18.91 -12.20 -8.76
C LEU A 3 -17.56 -11.48 -8.76
N HIS A 4 -17.44 -10.49 -7.88
CA HIS A 4 -16.23 -9.74 -7.58
C HIS A 4 -15.04 -10.69 -7.46
N GLU A 5 -14.12 -10.64 -8.42
CA GLU A 5 -12.76 -11.06 -8.16
C GLU A 5 -12.26 -10.07 -7.11
N VAL A 6 -12.21 -10.50 -5.85
CA VAL A 6 -11.51 -9.80 -4.79
C VAL A 6 -10.02 -9.99 -5.06
N THR A 7 -9.55 -9.45 -6.19
CA THR A 7 -8.14 -9.44 -6.53
C THR A 7 -7.49 -8.54 -5.50
N ALA A 8 -6.54 -9.09 -4.74
CA ALA A 8 -5.71 -8.28 -3.86
C ALA A 8 -5.13 -7.11 -4.66
N PRO A 9 -5.11 -5.88 -4.12
CA PRO A 9 -4.55 -4.74 -4.82
C PRO A 9 -3.11 -5.01 -5.27
N PRO A 10 -2.70 -4.42 -6.42
CA PRO A 10 -1.43 -4.69 -7.06
C PRO A 10 -0.23 -4.36 -6.16
N GLN A 11 0.92 -4.94 -6.51
CA GLN A 11 2.20 -4.68 -5.84
C GLN A 11 2.53 -3.18 -5.89
N VAL A 12 3.13 -2.65 -4.83
CA VAL A 12 3.51 -1.23 -4.77
C VAL A 12 4.85 -1.01 -5.48
N VAL A 13 4.83 -0.44 -6.69
CA VAL A 13 6.03 -0.18 -7.51
C VAL A 13 6.34 1.30 -7.69
N ASP A 14 5.36 2.18 -7.41
CA ASP A 14 5.49 3.63 -7.46
C ASP A 14 4.53 4.31 -6.47
N GLY A 15 4.63 5.64 -6.33
CA GLY A 15 3.80 6.42 -5.40
C GLY A 15 2.32 6.38 -5.75
N ALA A 16 1.96 6.38 -7.03
CA ALA A 16 0.56 6.32 -7.46
C ALA A 16 -0.08 4.99 -7.07
N THR A 17 0.63 3.89 -7.29
CA THR A 17 0.21 2.54 -6.92
C THR A 17 0.17 2.37 -5.40
N ALA A 18 1.10 2.98 -4.66
CA ALA A 18 1.06 3.01 -3.19
C ALA A 18 -0.24 3.64 -2.69
N GLN A 19 -0.58 4.83 -3.18
CA GLN A 19 -1.79 5.56 -2.76
C GLN A 19 -3.08 4.81 -3.12
N ALA A 20 -3.14 4.24 -4.32
CA ALA A 20 -4.27 3.41 -4.75
C ALA A 20 -4.45 2.19 -3.84
N THR A 21 -3.35 1.48 -3.53
CA THR A 21 -3.35 0.31 -2.65
C THR A 21 -3.75 0.67 -1.22
N PHE A 22 -3.24 1.77 -0.65
CA PHE A 22 -3.62 2.24 0.68
C PHE A 22 -5.11 2.53 0.77
N THR A 23 -5.65 3.22 -0.23
CA THR A 23 -7.08 3.57 -0.28
C THR A 23 -7.94 2.30 -0.37
N ALA A 24 -7.59 1.38 -1.28
CA ALA A 24 -8.35 0.14 -1.47
C ALA A 24 -8.36 -0.73 -0.20
N LEU A 25 -7.21 -0.94 0.44
CA LEU A 25 -7.11 -1.78 1.63
C LEU A 25 -7.77 -1.14 2.85
N ARG A 26 -7.69 0.18 3.01
CA ARG A 26 -8.40 0.88 4.08
C ARG A 26 -9.92 0.80 3.92
N LEU A 27 -10.44 0.95 2.70
CA LEU A 27 -11.86 0.79 2.43
C LEU A 27 -12.33 -0.63 2.74
N ARG A 28 -11.56 -1.64 2.31
CA ARG A 28 -11.86 -3.04 2.62
C ARG A 28 -11.82 -3.32 4.12
N ALA A 29 -10.83 -2.81 4.83
CA ALA A 29 -10.72 -2.97 6.28
C ALA A 29 -11.87 -2.27 7.03
N ALA A 30 -12.26 -1.08 6.61
CA ALA A 30 -13.42 -0.40 7.17
C ALA A 30 -14.71 -1.22 6.96
N ALA A 31 -14.90 -1.81 5.77
CA ALA A 31 -16.04 -2.69 5.50
C ALA A 31 -16.03 -3.97 6.34
N ALA A 32 -14.84 -4.49 6.69
CA ALA A 32 -14.67 -5.65 7.54
C ALA A 32 -14.63 -5.32 9.04
N GLY A 33 -14.65 -4.05 9.44
CA GLY A 33 -14.48 -3.63 10.83
C GLY A 33 -13.07 -3.84 11.40
N ILE A 34 -12.08 -4.06 10.54
CA ILE A 34 -10.68 -4.30 10.91
C ILE A 34 -9.93 -2.96 10.92
N THR A 35 -9.12 -2.74 11.97
CA THR A 35 -8.25 -1.56 12.06
C THR A 35 -6.85 -1.90 11.57
N LEU A 36 -6.48 -1.39 10.38
CA LEU A 36 -5.12 -1.51 9.87
C LEU A 36 -4.18 -0.50 10.55
N ARG A 37 -2.88 -0.83 10.61
CA ARG A 37 -1.83 0.13 11.00
C ARG A 37 -1.83 1.32 10.01
N ASN A 38 -1.40 2.49 10.44
CA ASN A 38 -1.23 3.61 9.50
C ASN A 38 -0.24 3.25 8.38
N PRO A 39 -0.54 3.59 7.11
CA PRO A 39 0.40 3.41 6.01
C PRO A 39 1.64 4.32 6.20
N PRO A 40 2.78 3.95 5.59
CA PRO A 40 3.96 4.81 5.62
C PRO A 40 3.67 6.17 4.98
N PRO A 41 4.23 7.28 5.52
CA PRO A 41 4.04 8.61 4.95
C PRO A 41 4.79 8.75 3.63
N GLU A 42 4.14 9.39 2.65
CA GLU A 42 4.76 9.66 1.36
C GLU A 42 5.92 10.65 1.52
N PRO A 43 7.10 10.39 0.93
CA PRO A 43 8.22 11.32 0.99
C PRO A 43 7.88 12.61 0.26
N THR A 44 8.04 13.75 0.94
CA THR A 44 7.73 15.08 0.40
C THR A 44 8.89 15.73 -0.34
N THR A 45 10.07 15.12 -0.32
CA THR A 45 11.28 15.65 -0.95
C THR A 45 11.96 14.60 -1.81
N CYS A 46 12.20 14.90 -3.08
CA CYS A 46 13.15 14.14 -3.87
C CYS A 46 14.56 14.50 -3.39
N CYS A 47 15.36 13.50 -2.99
CA CYS A 47 16.69 13.74 -2.45
C CYS A 47 17.73 14.18 -3.51
N GLY A 48 17.33 14.34 -4.77
CA GLY A 48 18.16 14.86 -5.87
C GLY A 48 19.34 13.97 -6.29
N ARG A 49 19.52 12.81 -5.64
CA ARG A 49 20.64 11.87 -5.86
C ARG A 49 20.39 10.84 -6.98
N GLY A 50 19.31 10.99 -7.74
CA GLY A 50 18.80 9.95 -8.63
C GLY A 50 17.95 8.92 -7.89
N CYS A 51 17.48 7.90 -8.60
CA CYS A 51 16.57 6.89 -8.05
C CYS A 51 17.26 5.91 -7.11
N ASN A 52 18.56 5.64 -7.28
CA ASN A 52 19.31 4.68 -6.45
C ASN A 52 19.59 5.25 -5.04
N GLY A 53 19.20 4.52 -4.00
CA GLY A 53 19.27 4.94 -2.60
C GLY A 53 18.34 6.10 -2.26
N CYS A 54 17.30 6.33 -3.04
CA CYS A 54 16.38 7.45 -2.80
C CYS A 54 15.39 7.15 -1.69
N VAL A 55 14.84 8.20 -1.08
CA VAL A 55 13.78 8.06 -0.05
C VAL A 55 12.55 7.34 -0.57
N TRP A 56 12.33 7.34 -1.89
CA TRP A 56 11.27 6.58 -2.54
C TRP A 56 11.49 5.08 -2.47
N GLU A 57 12.72 4.56 -2.59
CA GLU A 57 12.96 3.10 -2.45
C GLU A 57 12.58 2.59 -1.06
N GLY A 58 12.97 3.34 -0.02
CA GLY A 58 12.59 3.02 1.35
C GLY A 58 11.08 3.10 1.56
N PHE A 59 10.45 4.14 1.01
CA PHE A 59 8.99 4.29 1.05
C PHE A 59 8.27 3.14 0.34
N LEU A 60 8.67 2.79 -0.90
CA LEU A 60 8.04 1.72 -1.68
C LEU A 60 8.21 0.37 -1.01
N SER A 61 9.39 0.10 -0.44
CA SER A 61 9.64 -1.11 0.36
C SER A 61 8.74 -1.18 1.59
N ALA A 62 8.60 -0.07 2.33
CA ALA A 62 7.72 0.01 3.48
C ALA A 62 6.23 -0.10 3.09
N ALA A 63 5.85 0.45 1.94
CA ALA A 63 4.49 0.42 1.42
C ALA A 63 4.09 -0.99 0.98
N GLU A 64 5.00 -1.71 0.33
CA GLU A 64 4.78 -3.12 -0.04
C GLU A 64 4.67 -4.00 1.20
N TYR A 65 5.54 -3.81 2.20
CA TYR A 65 5.43 -4.52 3.47
C TYR A 65 4.08 -4.26 4.17
N TRP A 66 3.66 -2.99 4.22
CA TRP A 66 2.35 -2.62 4.76
C TRP A 66 1.19 -3.30 3.99
N ARG A 67 1.26 -3.37 2.65
CA ARG A 67 0.27 -4.05 1.81
C ARG A 67 0.16 -5.52 2.18
N GLN A 68 1.30 -6.21 2.35
CA GLN A 68 1.34 -7.62 2.72
C GLN A 68 0.73 -7.86 4.10
N GLU A 69 1.08 -7.06 5.11
CA GLU A 69 0.50 -7.18 6.45
C GLU A 69 -1.01 -6.90 6.46
N ALA A 70 -1.46 -5.88 5.74
CA ALA A 70 -2.88 -5.56 5.63
C ALA A 70 -3.68 -6.68 4.94
N LEU A 71 -3.12 -7.31 3.91
CA LEU A 71 -3.74 -8.46 3.27
C LEU A 71 -3.83 -9.66 4.22
N LEU A 72 -2.79 -9.91 5.01
CA LEU A 72 -2.80 -10.99 6.00
C LEU A 72 -3.92 -10.79 7.04
N GLN A 73 -4.11 -9.56 7.51
CA GLN A 73 -5.20 -9.23 8.45
C GLN A 73 -6.60 -9.34 7.83
N LEU A 74 -6.73 -9.13 6.52
CA LEU A 74 -8.02 -9.18 5.79
C LEU A 74 -8.37 -10.57 5.23
N GLN A 75 -7.51 -11.57 5.46
CA GLN A 75 -7.72 -12.97 5.10
C GLN A 75 -8.32 -13.80 6.24
N ASP A 76 -8.41 -13.23 7.44
CA ASP A 76 -9.11 -13.77 8.62
C ASP A 76 -10.57 -13.28 8.65
#